data_AF-A0A2N0D3G7-F1
#
_entry.id   AF-A0A2N0D3G7-F1
#
_cell.length_a   1.000
_cell.length_b   1.000
_cell.length_c   1.000
_cell.angle_alpha   90.00
_cell.angle_beta   90.00
_cell.angle_gamma   90.00
#
_symmetry.space_group_name_H-M   'P 1'
#
loop_
_entity.id
_entity.type
_entity.pdbx_description
1 polymer ?
#
loop_
_entity_poly.entity_id
_entity_poly.type
_entity_poly.pdbx_seq_one_letter_code
_entity_poly.pdbx_strand_id
1 'polypeptide(L)'
;MTQYGRRHDHCGLWSWGNKPLVDADTHAARKEAHRVFDQLWRGGYLGRGEAYQALSWATGWPETDCHMMHMTKDKARLVPTAVRKIWAVIDGQYTDGATNAT
;
A
#
# COMPACT_ATOMS: atom_id res chain seq x y z
N MET A 1 11.66 11.58 3.86
CA MET A 1 12.44 11.14 2.68
C MET A 1 12.97 9.74 3.01
N THR A 2 12.47 8.67 2.37
CA THR A 2 12.99 7.31 2.62
C THR A 2 14.31 7.15 1.85
N GLN A 3 15.42 7.18 2.58
CA GLN A 3 16.78 7.05 2.06
C GLN A 3 17.00 5.60 1.57
N TYR A 4 17.40 5.45 0.31
CA TYR A 4 17.34 4.19 -0.45
C TYR A 4 18.52 3.25 -0.16
N GLY A 5 18.23 1.94 -0.10
CA GLY A 5 19.21 0.85 0.04
C GLY A 5 19.91 0.50 -1.28
N ARG A 6 21.15 0.02 -1.18
CA ARG A 6 22.11 -0.18 -2.27
C ARG A 6 21.60 -1.19 -3.33
N ARG A 7 21.65 -0.81 -4.61
CA ARG A 7 21.61 -1.72 -5.76
C ARG A 7 22.81 -2.67 -5.68
N HIS A 8 22.61 -3.97 -5.81
CA HIS A 8 23.72 -4.91 -5.98
C HIS A 8 24.02 -5.03 -7.49
N ASP A 9 24.98 -4.25 -7.99
CA ASP A 9 25.26 -4.10 -9.43
C ASP A 9 25.57 -5.41 -10.16
N HIS A 10 26.05 -6.45 -9.46
CA HIS A 10 26.39 -7.74 -10.04
C HIS A 10 25.18 -8.65 -10.36
N CYS A 11 23.99 -8.35 -9.82
CA CYS A 11 22.81 -9.21 -10.00
C CYS A 11 21.50 -8.43 -10.26
N GLY A 12 21.52 -7.10 -10.21
CA GLY A 12 20.33 -6.28 -10.47
C GLY A 12 19.24 -6.38 -9.40
N LEU A 13 19.56 -7.02 -8.26
CA LEU A 13 18.65 -7.24 -7.14
C LEU A 13 18.67 -6.09 -6.14
N TRP A 14 17.53 -5.91 -5.47
CA TRP A 14 17.26 -4.84 -4.52
C TRP A 14 16.95 -5.42 -3.15
N SER A 15 17.66 -4.96 -2.10
CA SER A 15 17.38 -5.32 -0.71
C SER A 15 17.43 -4.08 0.20
N TRP A 16 16.83 -4.20 1.39
CA TRP A 16 16.93 -3.18 2.45
C TRP A 16 17.41 -3.85 3.73
N GLY A 17 18.68 -3.69 4.12
CA GLY A 17 19.21 -4.37 5.30
C GLY A 17 19.01 -5.88 5.23
N ASN A 18 18.28 -6.46 6.19
CA ASN A 18 17.95 -7.89 6.24
C ASN A 18 16.64 -8.25 5.52
N LYS A 19 16.22 -7.48 4.51
CA LYS A 19 15.00 -7.74 3.71
C LYS A 19 15.32 -8.54 2.45
N PRO A 20 14.35 -9.32 1.91
CA PRO A 20 14.56 -10.15 0.73
C PRO A 20 15.09 -9.35 -0.47
N LEU A 21 16.07 -9.94 -1.16
CA LEU A 21 16.50 -9.48 -2.48
C LEU A 21 15.36 -9.72 -3.48
N VAL A 22 14.92 -8.67 -4.15
CA VAL A 22 13.89 -8.75 -5.19
C VAL A 22 14.35 -8.11 -6.49
N ASP A 23 13.77 -8.54 -7.61
CA ASP A 23 14.00 -7.91 -8.90
C ASP A 23 13.46 -6.45 -8.96
N ALA A 24 13.90 -5.71 -9.97
CA ALA A 24 13.55 -4.31 -10.16
C ALA A 24 12.04 -4.09 -10.33
N ASP A 25 11.34 -5.01 -11.00
CA ASP A 25 9.90 -4.91 -11.22
C ASP A 25 9.11 -5.05 -9.93
N THR A 26 9.47 -6.04 -9.11
CA THR A 26 8.85 -6.31 -7.81
C THR A 26 9.14 -5.14 -6.88
N HIS A 27 10.35 -4.59 -6.91
CA HIS A 27 10.69 -3.38 -6.17
C HIS A 27 9.82 -2.19 -6.59
N ALA A 28 9.71 -1.92 -7.90
CA ALA A 28 8.91 -0.83 -8.44
C ALA A 28 7.41 -0.98 -8.09
N ALA A 29 6.86 -2.19 -8.23
CA ALA A 29 5.47 -2.48 -7.88
C ALA A 29 5.20 -2.25 -6.37
N ARG A 30 6.09 -2.73 -5.49
CA ARG A 30 5.96 -2.50 -4.04
C ARG A 30 6.12 -1.02 -3.67
N LYS A 31 7.02 -0.30 -4.36
CA LYS A 31 7.20 1.14 -4.16
C LYS A 31 5.92 1.91 -4.50
N GLU A 32 5.29 1.58 -5.61
CA GLU A 32 4.03 2.21 -6.00
C GLU A 32 2.89 1.85 -5.04
N ALA A 33 2.78 0.57 -4.66
CA ALA A 33 1.83 0.11 -3.65
C ALA A 33 1.94 0.92 -2.34
N HIS A 34 3.16 1.10 -1.83
CA HIS A 34 3.41 1.91 -0.64
C HIS A 34 3.06 3.39 -0.85
N ARG A 35 3.40 3.96 -2.01
CA ARG A 35 3.16 5.38 -2.28
C ARG A 35 1.69 5.76 -2.12
N VAL A 36 0.78 4.92 -2.59
CA VAL A 36 -0.67 5.17 -2.55
C VAL A 36 -1.31 4.69 -1.24
N PHE A 37 -0.91 3.52 -0.74
CA PHE A 37 -1.54 2.94 0.46
C PHE A 37 -1.13 3.67 1.73
N ASP A 38 0.12 4.11 1.85
CA ASP A 38 0.57 4.80 3.06
C ASP A 38 -0.17 6.12 3.29
N GLN A 39 -0.75 6.71 2.23
CA GLN A 39 -1.56 7.93 2.36
C GLN A 39 -2.79 7.73 3.24
N LEU A 40 -3.40 6.52 3.22
CA LEU A 40 -4.58 6.21 4.04
C LEU A 40 -4.30 6.45 5.53
N TRP A 41 -3.13 6.03 6.03
CA TRP A 41 -2.81 6.15 7.45
C TRP A 41 -1.90 7.33 7.80
N ARG A 42 -1.00 7.74 6.90
CA ARG A 42 -0.16 8.93 7.14
C ARG A 42 -0.95 10.23 7.04
N GLY A 43 -2.02 10.24 6.26
CA GLY A 43 -2.95 11.38 6.18
C GLY A 43 -3.95 11.44 7.33
N GLY A 44 -4.00 10.43 8.21
CA GLY A 44 -4.93 10.38 9.34
C GLY A 44 -6.35 9.95 8.97
N TYR A 45 -6.60 9.46 7.76
CA TYR A 45 -7.92 9.00 7.32
C TYR A 45 -8.30 7.65 7.94
N LEU A 46 -7.31 6.81 8.18
CA LEU A 46 -7.43 5.53 8.88
C LEU A 46 -6.27 5.35 9.87
N GLY A 47 -6.49 4.60 10.93
CA GLY A 47 -5.41 3.98 11.68
C GLY A 47 -4.61 3.01 10.80
N ARG A 48 -3.34 2.75 11.15
CA ARG A 48 -2.48 1.86 10.35
C ARG A 48 -3.03 0.43 10.25
N GLY A 49 -3.58 -0.10 11.33
CA GLY A 49 -4.23 -1.43 11.33
C GLY A 49 -5.50 -1.43 10.48
N GLU A 50 -6.33 -0.40 10.62
CA GLU A 50 -7.55 -0.22 9.81
C GLU A 50 -7.25 -0.13 8.31
N ALA A 51 -6.13 0.51 7.92
CA ALA A 51 -5.69 0.51 6.53
C ALA A 51 -5.43 -0.92 6.00
N TYR A 52 -4.79 -1.79 6.78
CA TYR A 52 -4.58 -3.19 6.37
C TYR A 52 -5.88 -3.99 6.32
N GLN A 53 -6.80 -3.76 7.25
CA GLN A 53 -8.14 -4.35 7.21
C GLN A 53 -8.93 -3.90 5.98
N ALA A 54 -8.86 -2.61 5.64
CA ALA A 54 -9.48 -2.07 4.44
C ALA A 54 -8.86 -2.65 3.15
N LEU A 55 -7.55 -2.90 3.12
CA LEU A 55 -6.89 -3.56 2.00
C LEU A 55 -7.33 -5.02 1.86
N SER A 56 -7.43 -5.74 2.98
CA SER A 56 -7.97 -7.09 3.06
C SER A 56 -9.38 -7.13 2.47
N TRP A 57 -10.29 -6.26 2.92
CA TRP A 57 -11.64 -6.15 2.36
C TRP A 57 -11.65 -5.81 0.86
N ALA A 58 -10.83 -4.85 0.43
CA ALA A 58 -10.85 -4.37 -0.95
C ALA A 58 -10.34 -5.42 -1.96
N THR A 59 -9.41 -6.27 -1.52
CA THR A 59 -8.76 -7.30 -2.34
C THR A 59 -9.34 -8.70 -2.14
N GLY A 60 -10.01 -8.96 -1.03
CA GLY A 60 -10.44 -10.28 -0.58
C GLY A 60 -9.30 -11.15 -0.01
N TRP A 61 -8.10 -10.59 0.21
CA TRP A 61 -6.96 -11.34 0.74
C TRP A 61 -7.00 -11.42 2.27
N PRO A 62 -6.43 -12.47 2.88
CA PRO A 62 -6.14 -12.46 4.31
C PRO A 62 -5.29 -11.24 4.69
N GLU A 63 -5.49 -10.69 5.90
CA GLU A 63 -4.71 -9.54 6.36
C GLU A 63 -3.20 -9.84 6.41
N THR A 64 -2.82 -11.07 6.74
CA THR A 64 -1.43 -11.54 6.72
C THR A 64 -0.77 -11.41 5.34
N ASP A 65 -1.57 -11.48 4.27
CA ASP A 65 -1.13 -11.34 2.88
C ASP A 65 -1.10 -9.89 2.41
N CYS A 66 -1.63 -8.95 3.20
CA CYS A 66 -1.68 -7.52 2.90
C CYS A 66 -0.36 -6.80 3.24
N HIS A 67 0.60 -7.47 3.87
CA HIS A 67 1.92 -6.91 4.14
C HIS A 67 2.74 -6.77 2.84
N MET A 68 2.82 -5.55 2.32
CA MET A 68 3.48 -5.22 1.03
C MET A 68 4.94 -5.67 0.91
N MET A 69 5.66 -5.72 2.03
CA MET A 69 7.03 -6.24 2.08
C MET A 69 7.14 -7.70 1.60
N HIS A 70 6.06 -8.47 1.74
CA HIS A 70 5.99 -9.88 1.36
C HIS A 70 5.17 -10.12 0.08
N MET A 71 4.57 -9.08 -0.51
CA MET A 71 3.76 -9.24 -1.72
C MET A 71 4.61 -9.63 -2.92
N THR A 72 4.11 -10.56 -3.73
CA THR A 72 4.61 -10.77 -5.09
C THR A 72 4.39 -9.51 -5.94
N LYS A 73 5.08 -9.41 -7.07
CA LYS A 73 4.87 -8.34 -8.05
C LYS A 73 3.39 -8.18 -8.43
N ASP A 74 2.72 -9.29 -8.73
CA ASP A 74 1.33 -9.27 -9.21
C ASP A 74 0.37 -8.81 -8.13
N LYS A 75 0.54 -9.24 -6.88
CA LYS A 75 -0.23 -8.70 -5.75
C LYS A 75 0.04 -7.20 -5.56
N ALA A 76 1.30 -6.77 -5.55
CA ALA A 76 1.65 -5.36 -5.37
C ALA A 76 1.04 -4.46 -6.47
N ARG A 77 0.94 -4.93 -7.71
CA ARG A 77 0.31 -4.21 -8.82
C ARG A 77 -1.20 -3.98 -8.65
N LEU A 78 -1.89 -4.81 -7.86
CA LEU A 78 -3.32 -4.68 -7.61
C LEU A 78 -3.66 -3.66 -6.52
N VAL A 79 -2.69 -3.30 -5.66
CA VAL A 79 -2.89 -2.39 -4.53
C VAL A 79 -3.45 -1.03 -4.95
N PRO A 80 -2.94 -0.32 -5.98
CA PRO A 80 -3.50 0.99 -6.35
C PRO A 80 -4.98 0.94 -6.72
N THR A 81 -5.43 -0.14 -7.36
CA THR A 81 -6.85 -0.35 -7.67
C THR A 81 -7.66 -0.59 -6.40
N ALA A 82 -7.15 -1.40 -5.47
CA ALA A 82 -7.80 -1.63 -4.18
C ALA A 82 -7.89 -0.33 -3.36
N VAL A 83 -6.84 0.49 -3.35
CA VAL A 83 -6.82 1.80 -2.66
C VAL A 83 -7.86 2.76 -3.24
N ARG A 84 -8.08 2.78 -4.57
CA ARG A 84 -9.19 3.57 -5.15
C ARG A 84 -10.56 3.11 -4.65
N LYS A 85 -10.77 1.81 -4.45
CA LYS A 85 -12.01 1.27 -3.88
C LYS A 85 -12.19 1.69 -2.42
N ILE A 86 -11.11 1.74 -1.64
CA ILE A 86 -11.12 2.22 -0.25
C ILE A 86 -11.48 3.71 -0.19
N TRP A 87 -10.85 4.54 -1.02
CA TRP A 87 -11.15 5.96 -1.10
C TRP A 87 -12.61 6.24 -1.47
N ALA A 88 -13.17 5.50 -2.43
CA ALA A 88 -14.57 5.64 -2.79
C ALA A 88 -15.53 5.41 -1.60
N VAL A 89 -15.15 4.55 -0.64
CA VAL A 89 -15.93 4.34 0.59
C VAL A 89 -15.69 5.47 1.59
N ILE A 90 -14.44 5.87 1.82
CA ILE A 90 -14.10 6.96 2.75
C ILE A 90 -14.76 8.26 2.31
N ASP A 91 -14.65 8.61 1.03
CA ASP A 91 -15.22 9.84 0.46
C ASP A 91 -16.75 9.81 0.53
N GLY A 92 -17.37 8.64 0.26
CA GLY A 92 -18.81 8.44 0.41
C GLY A 92 -19.30 8.55 1.86
N GLN A 93 -18.50 8.11 2.84
CA GLN A 93 -18.80 8.33 4.26
C GLN A 93 -18.57 9.79 4.69
N TYR A 94 -17.62 10.48 4.06
CA TYR A 94 -17.32 11.88 4.35
C TYR A 94 -18.40 12.82 3.78
N THR A 95 -19.03 12.48 2.66
CA THR A 95 -20.14 13.25 2.08
C THR A 95 -21.39 13.25 2.96
N ASP A 96 -21.62 12.20 3.76
CA ASP A 96 -22.78 12.13 4.68
C ASP A 96 -22.57 12.94 5.98
N GLY A 97 -21.32 13.36 6.27
CA GLY A 97 -20.98 14.18 7.44
C GLY A 97 -20.96 15.70 7.18
N ALA A 98 -21.14 16.13 5.92
CA ALA A 98 -20.98 17.51 5.50
C ALA A 98 -22.23 18.09 4.83
N THR A 99 -23.39 18.05 5.51
CA THR A 99 -24.42 19.12 5.48
C THR A 99 -25.61 18.76 6.36
N ASN A 100 -25.65 19.34 7.56
CA ASN A 100 -26.89 19.83 8.19
C ASN A 100 -26.51 21.03 9.07
N ALA A 101 -26.12 22.10 8.39
CA ALA A 101 -26.07 23.44 8.93
C ALA A 101 -26.25 24.40 7.74
N THR A 102 -27.48 24.66 7.31
CA THR A 102 -28.25 25.90 7.61
C THR A 102 -29.64 25.77 7.00
#